data_AF-A0A4V3UN41-F1
#
_entry.id   AF-A0A4V3UN41-F1
#
_cell.length_a   1.000
_cell.length_b   1.000
_cell.length_c   1.000
_cell.angle_alpha   90.00
_cell.angle_beta   90.00
_cell.angle_gamma   90.00
#
_symmetry.space_group_name_H-M   'P 1'
#
loop_
_entity.id
_entity.type
_entity.pdbx_description
1 polymer ?
#
loop_
_entity_poly.entity_id
_entity_poly.type
_entity_poly.pdbx_seq_one_letter_code
_entity_poly.pdbx_strand_id
1 'polypeptide(L)'
;MKYLSIGSRPDKESLHQILQKVTDLPDLHRLKVCRSQPVVWRHDWNFQNLLCLEIKGVGCEQGTLNLPSFPALLDLRISFGEEFELPPAKKFHVYVDLSRLPSLSALEIEGVLDEEIDDRLTFRGVTKSLQRFTAKYMNGWLFWDNWKCMNESLKDIRLQTSRESNCCPTELNFPRLKTLELENSVDCLPLNIGLPVLNQINLKLGPADFYSLSLHLSSPISVLQKLPITLNLIHDEIFDTDWQTTLDSEELETLAQLISRSNVRLGEDEKLILEMLSP
;
A
#
# COMPACT_ATOMS: atom_id res chain seq x y z
N MET A 1 17.56 -13.75 18.83
CA MET A 1 16.46 -12.96 18.24
C MET A 1 15.14 -13.64 18.55
N LYS A 2 14.31 -13.07 19.43
CA LYS A 2 13.04 -13.68 19.83
C LYS A 2 11.88 -13.14 18.98
N TYR A 3 11.04 -14.06 18.51
CA TYR A 3 9.76 -13.78 17.85
C TYR A 3 8.63 -14.18 18.79
N LEU A 4 7.59 -13.34 18.88
CA LEU A 4 6.37 -13.67 19.58
C LEU A 4 5.17 -13.42 18.67
N SER A 5 4.30 -14.41 18.57
CA SER A 5 2.98 -14.27 17.95
C SER A 5 1.91 -14.48 19.00
N ILE A 6 1.02 -13.49 19.11
CA ILE A 6 -0.17 -13.57 19.94
C ILE A 6 -1.32 -13.94 18.99
N GLY A 7 -1.58 -15.24 18.89
CA GLY A 7 -2.70 -15.83 18.15
C GLY A 7 -3.80 -16.31 19.10
N SER A 8 -5.05 -16.33 18.62
CA SER A 8 -6.33 -16.41 19.35
C SER A 8 -6.78 -15.06 19.96
N ARG A 9 -8.10 -14.79 19.96
CA ARG A 9 -8.76 -13.52 20.34
C ARG A 9 -8.72 -13.41 21.87
N PRO A 10 -7.66 -12.86 22.49
CA PRO A 10 -7.64 -12.74 23.93
C PRO A 10 -8.68 -11.69 24.28
N ASP A 11 -9.38 -11.82 25.41
CA ASP A 11 -10.09 -10.68 25.92
C ASP A 11 -9.11 -9.51 26.17
N LYS A 12 -9.67 -8.30 26.25
CA LYS A 12 -8.89 -7.06 26.34
C LYS A 12 -7.86 -7.06 27.47
N GLU A 13 -8.23 -7.63 28.62
CA GLU A 13 -7.40 -7.66 29.81
C GLU A 13 -6.27 -8.68 29.66
N SER A 14 -6.56 -9.85 29.09
CA SER A 14 -5.56 -10.85 28.73
C SER A 14 -4.54 -10.29 27.74
N LEU A 15 -4.98 -9.61 26.67
CA LEU A 15 -4.06 -9.00 25.70
C LEU A 15 -3.20 -7.90 26.36
N HIS A 16 -3.80 -7.10 27.25
CA HIS A 16 -3.08 -6.08 28.01
C HIS A 16 -1.96 -6.68 28.87
N GLN A 17 -2.27 -7.72 29.65
CA GLN A 17 -1.30 -8.40 30.50
C GLN A 17 -0.18 -9.08 29.70
N ILE A 18 -0.52 -9.68 28.55
CA ILE A 18 0.49 -10.27 27.66
C ILE A 18 1.41 -9.17 27.14
N LEU A 19 0.87 -8.11 26.56
CA LEU A 19 1.69 -7.03 25.99
C LEU A 19 2.57 -6.35 27.05
N GLN A 20 2.06 -6.17 28.28
CA GLN A 20 2.87 -5.66 29.41
C GLN A 20 4.05 -6.58 29.75
N LYS A 21 3.87 -7.91 29.75
CA LYS A 21 5.00 -8.84 29.98
C LYS A 21 6.01 -8.80 28.83
N VAL A 22 5.55 -8.42 27.64
CA VAL A 22 6.31 -8.46 26.39
C VAL A 22 7.14 -7.19 26.22
N THR A 23 6.71 -6.04 26.76
CA THR A 23 7.52 -4.80 26.79
C THR A 23 8.83 -4.98 27.54
N ASP A 24 8.84 -5.85 28.56
CA ASP A 24 10.00 -6.06 29.43
C ASP A 24 10.99 -7.10 28.88
N LEU A 25 10.75 -7.65 27.68
CA LEU A 25 11.62 -8.65 27.06
C LEU A 25 12.72 -7.97 26.23
N PRO A 26 13.97 -7.87 26.72
CA PRO A 26 15.04 -7.19 25.99
C PRO A 26 15.38 -7.88 24.66
N ASP A 27 15.19 -9.20 24.55
CA ASP A 27 15.53 -9.96 23.34
C ASP A 27 14.39 -10.03 22.31
N LEU A 28 13.26 -9.37 22.53
CA LEU A 28 12.13 -9.38 21.60
C LEU A 28 12.38 -8.43 20.43
N HIS A 29 12.54 -9.01 19.24
CA HIS A 29 12.81 -8.25 18.01
C HIS A 29 11.62 -8.23 17.06
N ARG A 30 10.70 -9.18 17.18
CA ARG A 30 9.53 -9.30 16.30
C ARG A 30 8.29 -9.64 17.10
N LEU A 31 7.23 -8.87 16.90
CA LEU A 31 5.94 -9.04 17.57
C LEU A 31 4.84 -9.06 16.52
N LYS A 32 4.01 -10.10 16.55
CA LYS A 32 2.80 -10.20 15.76
C LYS A 32 1.59 -10.26 16.70
N VAL A 33 0.65 -9.34 16.52
CA VAL A 33 -0.60 -9.27 17.29
C VAL A 33 -1.77 -9.44 16.33
N CYS A 34 -2.46 -10.57 16.44
CA CYS A 34 -3.66 -10.84 15.65
C CYS A 34 -4.92 -10.40 16.40
N ARG A 35 -5.92 -9.89 15.68
CA ARG A 35 -7.18 -9.37 16.23
C ARG A 35 -6.96 -8.34 17.33
N SER A 36 -6.01 -7.42 17.09
CA SER A 36 -5.72 -6.36 18.06
C SER A 36 -6.95 -5.47 18.21
N GLN A 37 -7.50 -5.41 19.42
CA GLN A 37 -8.49 -4.40 19.74
C GLN A 37 -7.83 -3.01 19.73
N PRO A 38 -8.53 -1.94 19.31
CA PRO A 38 -7.94 -0.60 19.18
C PRO A 38 -7.40 -0.06 20.51
N VAL A 39 -8.02 -0.45 21.64
CA VAL A 39 -7.87 0.23 22.94
C VAL A 39 -6.81 -0.40 23.87
N VAL A 40 -5.84 -1.18 23.36
CA VAL A 40 -4.91 -1.94 24.23
C VAL A 40 -3.50 -1.35 24.33
N TRP A 41 -3.12 -0.49 23.40
CA TRP A 41 -1.76 0.06 23.33
C TRP A 41 -1.61 1.29 24.22
N ARG A 42 -0.77 1.20 25.25
CA ARG A 42 -0.51 2.34 26.15
C ARG A 42 0.73 3.11 25.73
N HIS A 43 0.69 4.43 25.89
CA HIS A 43 1.79 5.32 25.51
C HIS A 43 3.06 5.16 26.36
N ASP A 44 2.94 4.65 27.59
CA ASP A 44 4.02 4.41 28.54
C ASP A 44 4.75 3.08 28.32
N TRP A 45 4.26 2.24 27.41
CA TRP A 45 4.95 1.01 27.01
C TRP A 45 6.17 1.30 26.16
N ASN A 46 7.26 0.60 26.47
CA ASN A 46 8.56 0.86 25.88
C ASN A 46 9.16 -0.41 25.25
N PHE A 47 9.10 -0.49 23.93
CA PHE A 47 9.65 -1.59 23.16
C PHE A 47 11.00 -1.20 22.54
N GLN A 48 12.05 -1.13 23.37
CA GLN A 48 13.35 -0.60 22.97
C GLN A 48 14.02 -1.35 21.81
N ASN A 49 13.86 -2.67 21.75
CA ASN A 49 14.57 -3.54 20.81
C ASN A 49 13.66 -4.15 19.72
N LEU A 50 12.38 -3.75 19.68
CA LEU A 50 11.44 -4.30 18.71
C LEU A 50 11.74 -3.73 17.32
N LEU A 51 12.12 -4.61 16.39
CA LEU A 51 12.47 -4.24 15.01
C LEU A 51 11.30 -4.39 14.05
N CYS A 52 10.36 -5.30 14.32
CA CYS A 52 9.21 -5.56 13.46
C CYS A 52 7.93 -5.74 14.29
N LEU A 53 6.87 -5.04 13.88
CA LEU A 53 5.55 -5.11 14.47
C LEU A 53 4.52 -5.38 13.38
N GLU A 54 3.81 -6.50 13.51
CA GLU A 54 2.69 -6.87 12.65
C GLU A 54 1.40 -6.84 13.48
N ILE A 55 0.44 -6.01 13.09
CA ILE A 55 -0.88 -5.92 13.72
C ILE A 55 -1.90 -6.36 12.68
N LYS A 56 -2.60 -7.46 12.93
CA LYS A 56 -3.61 -8.00 12.01
C LYS A 56 -5.00 -7.94 12.61
N GLY A 57 -6.02 -7.92 11.76
CA GLY A 57 -7.41 -7.91 12.19
C GLY A 57 -7.76 -6.64 12.95
N VAL A 58 -7.20 -5.50 12.53
CA VAL A 58 -7.62 -4.20 13.07
C VAL A 58 -9.01 -3.89 12.51
N GLY A 59 -9.90 -3.32 13.33
CA GLY A 59 -11.25 -2.93 12.90
C GLY A 59 -12.37 -3.88 13.34
N CYS A 60 -12.09 -5.02 13.99
CA CYS A 60 -13.15 -5.91 14.51
C CYS A 60 -13.95 -5.31 15.68
N GLU A 61 -13.50 -4.20 16.29
CA GLU A 61 -14.12 -3.60 17.47
C GLU A 61 -13.99 -2.07 17.47
N GLN A 62 -14.86 -1.41 18.25
CA GLN A 62 -14.89 0.04 18.36
C GLN A 62 -13.67 0.59 19.12
N GLY A 63 -13.12 1.72 18.69
CA GLY A 63 -12.09 2.47 19.42
C GLY A 63 -10.96 3.04 18.57
N THR A 64 -9.90 3.47 19.24
CA THR A 64 -8.76 4.16 18.62
C THR A 64 -7.45 3.42 18.82
N LEU A 65 -6.81 2.97 17.73
CA LEU A 65 -5.47 2.36 17.79
C LEU A 65 -4.41 3.47 17.82
N ASN A 66 -3.71 3.60 18.95
CA ASN A 66 -2.60 4.53 19.16
C ASN A 66 -1.31 3.76 19.49
N LEU A 67 -0.34 3.75 18.58
CA LEU A 67 0.93 3.06 18.80
C LEU A 67 1.82 3.80 19.83
N PRO A 68 2.51 3.11 20.76
CA PRO A 68 3.53 3.72 21.60
C PRO A 68 4.76 4.13 20.79
N SER A 69 5.78 4.67 21.47
CA SER A 69 7.06 4.92 20.81
C SER A 69 7.80 3.61 20.64
N PHE A 70 8.29 3.37 19.42
CA PHE A 70 9.15 2.23 19.11
C PHE A 70 10.45 2.76 18.48
N PRO A 71 11.50 3.04 19.28
CA PRO A 71 12.68 3.73 18.81
C PRO A 71 13.50 2.92 17.79
N ALA A 72 13.49 1.59 17.89
CA ALA A 72 14.22 0.69 17.00
C ALA A 72 13.36 0.05 15.89
N LEU A 73 12.07 0.38 15.79
CA LEU A 73 11.16 -0.27 14.83
C LEU A 73 11.56 0.08 13.41
N LEU A 74 11.78 -0.96 12.59
CA LEU A 74 12.18 -0.84 11.19
C LEU A 74 11.06 -1.17 10.23
N ASP A 75 10.16 -2.09 10.60
CA ASP A 75 9.07 -2.62 9.77
C ASP A 75 7.75 -2.63 10.58
N LEU A 76 6.76 -1.87 10.11
CA LEU A 76 5.41 -1.83 10.67
C LEU A 76 4.43 -2.33 9.62
N ARG A 77 3.61 -3.32 10.01
CA ARG A 77 2.55 -3.86 9.16
C ARG A 77 1.21 -3.78 9.87
N ILE A 78 0.23 -3.17 9.23
CA ILE A 78 -1.12 -3.05 9.76
C ILE A 78 -2.08 -3.64 8.73
N SER A 79 -2.76 -4.71 9.12
CA SER A 79 -3.77 -5.39 8.31
C SER A 79 -5.13 -5.24 9.00
N PHE A 80 -6.07 -4.64 8.28
CA PHE A 80 -7.48 -4.64 8.65
C PHE A 80 -8.04 -6.06 8.43
N GLY A 81 -9.01 -6.47 9.25
CA GLY A 81 -9.53 -7.84 9.21
C GLY A 81 -10.34 -8.13 7.95
N GLU A 82 -10.40 -9.40 7.51
CA GLU A 82 -11.16 -9.89 6.34
C GLU A 82 -12.70 -9.77 6.45
N GLU A 83 -13.22 -9.07 7.46
CA GLU A 83 -14.66 -8.98 7.64
C GLU A 83 -15.24 -8.04 6.58
N PHE A 84 -16.13 -8.58 5.73
CA PHE A 84 -16.86 -7.87 4.68
C PHE A 84 -17.68 -6.67 5.18
N GLU A 85 -17.86 -6.54 6.49
CA GLU A 85 -18.54 -5.42 7.14
C GLU A 85 -17.69 -4.91 8.30
N LEU A 86 -16.92 -3.85 8.06
CA LEU A 86 -16.31 -3.12 9.16
C LEU A 86 -17.42 -2.44 10.00
N PRO A 87 -17.24 -2.27 11.32
CA PRO A 87 -18.16 -1.46 12.11
C PRO A 87 -18.35 -0.07 11.49
N PRO A 88 -19.53 0.58 11.62
CA PRO A 88 -19.79 1.89 11.03
C PRO A 88 -18.71 2.94 11.33
N ALA A 89 -18.36 3.80 10.37
CA ALA A 89 -17.21 4.72 10.39
C ALA A 89 -17.01 5.51 11.69
N LYS A 90 -18.09 5.93 12.38
CA LYS A 90 -18.02 6.69 13.65
C LYS A 90 -17.47 5.90 14.85
N LYS A 91 -17.17 4.62 14.68
CA LYS A 91 -16.86 3.72 15.79
C LYS A 91 -15.40 3.27 15.83
N PHE A 92 -14.59 3.56 14.82
CA PHE A 92 -13.23 3.02 14.75
C PHE A 92 -12.26 3.91 13.97
N HIS A 93 -11.10 4.20 14.57
CA HIS A 93 -10.01 4.97 13.95
C HIS A 93 -8.63 4.42 14.32
N VAL A 94 -7.68 4.54 13.41
CA VAL A 94 -6.27 4.20 13.58
C VAL A 94 -5.46 5.47 13.38
N TYR A 95 -4.70 5.85 14.41
CA TYR A 95 -3.79 6.98 14.33
C TYR A 95 -2.36 6.48 14.45
N VAL A 96 -1.57 6.75 13.42
CA VAL A 96 -0.14 6.44 13.41
C VAL A 96 0.64 7.73 13.40
N ASP A 97 1.31 7.99 14.52
CA ASP A 97 2.22 9.13 14.67
C ASP A 97 3.64 8.72 14.29
N LEU A 98 4.03 9.02 13.04
CA LEU A 98 5.32 8.61 12.49
C LEU A 98 6.50 9.27 13.21
N SER A 99 6.29 10.41 13.88
CA SER A 99 7.33 11.06 14.70
C SER A 99 7.78 10.20 15.89
N ARG A 100 6.93 9.25 16.33
CA ARG A 100 7.21 8.32 17.42
C ARG A 100 7.92 7.04 16.97
N LEU A 101 8.14 6.90 15.66
CA LEU A 101 8.76 5.74 15.00
C LEU A 101 10.01 6.19 14.23
N PRO A 102 11.04 6.76 14.91
CA PRO A 102 12.13 7.50 14.28
C PRO A 102 13.04 6.65 13.39
N SER A 103 13.02 5.32 13.54
CA SER A 103 13.81 4.38 12.74
C SER A 103 13.00 3.64 11.67
N LEU A 104 11.69 3.93 11.56
CA LEU A 104 10.79 3.17 10.68
C LEU A 104 11.24 3.31 9.24
N SER A 105 11.51 2.19 8.59
CA SER A 105 12.06 2.13 7.23
C SER A 105 11.07 1.56 6.21
N ALA A 106 10.14 0.73 6.66
CA ALA A 106 9.10 0.10 5.87
C ALA A 106 7.75 0.16 6.60
N LEU A 107 6.71 0.53 5.85
CA LEU A 107 5.33 0.57 6.31
C LEU A 107 4.45 -0.17 5.31
N GLU A 108 3.72 -1.17 5.78
CA GLU A 108 2.74 -1.91 4.99
C GLU A 108 1.35 -1.74 5.60
N ILE A 109 0.40 -1.33 4.78
CA ILE A 109 -1.02 -1.23 5.14
C ILE A 109 -1.80 -2.15 4.19
N GLU A 110 -2.64 -3.00 4.77
CA GLU A 110 -3.48 -3.94 4.05
C GLU A 110 -4.93 -3.76 4.53
N GLY A 111 -5.78 -3.21 3.67
CA GLY A 111 -7.18 -2.87 3.98
C GLY A 111 -8.19 -3.84 3.40
N VAL A 112 -9.46 -3.63 3.72
CA VAL A 112 -10.59 -4.29 3.05
C VAL A 112 -11.08 -3.36 1.95
N LEU A 113 -11.63 -3.92 0.87
CA LEU A 113 -12.21 -3.24 -0.29
C LEU A 113 -13.44 -2.36 0.04
N ASP A 114 -13.64 -1.95 1.29
CA ASP A 114 -14.74 -1.09 1.73
C ASP A 114 -14.38 0.39 1.54
N GLU A 115 -15.25 1.11 0.84
CA GLU A 115 -15.08 2.52 0.41
C GLU A 115 -15.03 3.51 1.57
N GLU A 116 -15.33 3.08 2.80
CA GLU A 116 -15.40 3.95 3.98
C GLU A 116 -14.14 3.98 4.87
N ILE A 117 -13.00 3.41 4.45
CA ILE A 117 -11.75 3.43 5.24
C ILE A 117 -11.13 4.83 5.33
N ASP A 118 -11.53 5.72 4.44
CA ASP A 118 -11.05 7.09 4.26
C ASP A 118 -10.91 7.92 5.54
N ASP A 119 -11.89 7.86 6.46
CA ASP A 119 -11.85 8.58 7.74
C ASP A 119 -11.23 7.78 8.90
N ARG A 120 -10.80 6.55 8.64
CA ARG A 120 -10.46 5.56 9.68
C ARG A 120 -8.97 5.38 9.86
N LEU A 121 -8.11 5.81 8.92
CA LEU A 121 -6.65 5.72 9.05
C LEU A 121 -5.98 7.08 8.79
N THR A 122 -5.43 7.66 9.85
CA THR A 122 -4.76 8.96 9.80
C THR A 122 -3.29 8.82 10.18
N PHE A 123 -2.41 9.25 9.28
CA PHE A 123 -1.00 9.47 9.59
C PHE A 123 -0.77 10.90 10.05
N ARG A 124 0.12 11.07 11.03
CA ARG A 124 0.59 12.39 11.44
C ARG A 124 2.06 12.34 11.82
N GLY A 125 2.68 13.51 11.88
CA GLY A 125 4.10 13.64 12.14
C GLY A 125 4.93 13.26 10.91
N VAL A 126 6.00 14.02 10.65
CA VAL A 126 6.86 13.79 9.48
C VAL A 126 7.90 12.75 9.83
N THR A 127 8.02 11.71 9.00
CA THR A 127 9.14 10.76 9.08
C THR A 127 10.27 11.14 8.13
N LYS A 128 11.50 10.93 8.59
CA LYS A 128 12.71 11.11 7.77
C LYS A 128 13.37 9.78 7.39
N SER A 129 12.92 8.68 7.99
CA SER A 129 13.53 7.36 7.87
C SER A 129 12.77 6.43 6.94
N LEU A 130 11.48 6.69 6.69
CA LEU A 130 10.62 5.78 5.93
C LEU A 130 11.03 5.74 4.47
N GLN A 131 11.46 4.57 3.99
CA GLN A 131 11.97 4.42 2.63
C GLN A 131 10.99 3.67 1.74
N ARG A 132 10.18 2.78 2.33
CA ARG A 132 9.27 1.91 1.59
C ARG A 132 7.87 2.00 2.15
N PHE A 133 6.90 2.21 1.27
CA PHE A 133 5.49 2.17 1.60
C PHE A 133 4.77 1.16 0.72
N THR A 134 3.94 0.32 1.32
CA THR A 134 3.13 -0.66 0.60
C THR A 134 1.69 -0.54 1.06
N ALA A 135 0.77 -0.42 0.10
CA ALA A 135 -0.67 -0.42 0.31
C ALA A 135 -1.29 -1.57 -0.47
N LYS A 136 -2.21 -2.32 0.15
CA LYS A 136 -2.92 -3.44 -0.47
C LYS A 136 -4.41 -3.33 -0.22
N TYR A 137 -5.22 -3.58 -1.25
CA TYR A 137 -6.68 -3.65 -1.19
C TYR A 137 -7.32 -2.39 -0.61
N MET A 138 -6.75 -1.23 -0.94
CA MET A 138 -7.19 0.05 -0.42
C MET A 138 -8.08 0.73 -1.45
N ASN A 139 -9.40 0.77 -1.22
CA ASN A 139 -10.36 1.43 -2.12
C ASN A 139 -10.74 2.81 -1.56
N GLY A 140 -10.78 3.84 -2.42
CA GLY A 140 -11.05 5.23 -2.02
C GLY A 140 -9.91 5.90 -1.25
N TRP A 141 -9.06 5.10 -0.62
CA TRP A 141 -7.99 5.56 0.22
C TRP A 141 -6.79 5.98 -0.60
N LEU A 142 -6.49 7.28 -0.56
CA LEU A 142 -5.15 7.87 -0.53
C LEU A 142 -5.31 9.38 -0.31
N PHE A 143 -5.82 9.77 0.87
CA PHE A 143 -5.87 11.19 1.23
C PHE A 143 -4.48 11.81 1.19
N TRP A 144 -4.37 12.91 0.45
CA TRP A 144 -3.20 13.78 0.31
C TRP A 144 -2.48 14.08 1.63
N ASP A 145 -3.22 14.19 2.73
CA ASP A 145 -2.66 14.51 4.05
C ASP A 145 -1.80 13.40 4.62
N ASN A 146 -2.08 12.14 4.27
CA ASN A 146 -1.24 11.01 4.65
C ASN A 146 0.10 11.06 3.91
N TRP A 147 0.08 11.37 2.60
CA TRP A 147 1.30 11.46 1.80
C TRP A 147 2.26 12.55 2.27
N LYS A 148 1.76 13.72 2.70
CA LYS A 148 2.59 14.82 3.23
C LYS A 148 3.45 14.40 4.42
N CYS A 149 3.04 13.38 5.17
CA CYS A 149 3.80 12.89 6.32
C CYS A 149 5.02 12.05 5.91
N MET A 150 5.11 11.60 4.65
CA MET A 150 6.05 10.58 4.20
C MET A 150 6.84 10.96 2.94
N ASN A 151 6.31 11.84 2.10
CA ASN A 151 6.78 12.14 0.74
C ASN A 151 8.28 12.47 0.61
N GLU A 152 8.87 13.18 1.58
CA GLU A 152 10.28 13.60 1.50
C GLU A 152 11.29 12.45 1.64
N SER A 153 10.88 11.33 2.23
CA SER A 153 11.78 10.22 2.60
C SER A 153 11.63 8.98 1.74
N LEU A 154 10.46 8.77 1.14
CA LEU A 154 10.12 7.57 0.38
C LEU A 154 11.00 7.40 -0.87
N LYS A 155 11.45 6.15 -1.06
CA LYS A 155 12.23 5.69 -2.22
C LYS A 155 11.47 4.67 -3.05
N ASP A 156 10.53 3.95 -2.43
CA ASP A 156 9.76 2.88 -3.04
C ASP A 156 8.30 2.98 -2.56
N ILE A 157 7.38 2.98 -3.52
CA ILE A 157 5.94 2.90 -3.28
C ILE A 157 5.43 1.70 -4.06
N ARG A 158 4.70 0.81 -3.37
CA ARG A 158 3.97 -0.30 -3.97
C ARG A 158 2.49 -0.21 -3.63
N LEU A 159 1.63 -0.14 -4.64
CA LEU A 159 0.17 -0.18 -4.50
C LEU A 159 -0.33 -1.46 -5.16
N GLN A 160 -1.17 -2.21 -4.46
CA GLN A 160 -1.73 -3.48 -4.94
C GLN A 160 -3.25 -3.49 -4.77
N THR A 161 -3.97 -3.75 -5.86
CA THR A 161 -5.45 -3.80 -5.91
C THR A 161 -6.08 -2.61 -5.18
N SER A 162 -5.51 -1.42 -5.38
CA SER A 162 -5.89 -0.18 -4.70
C SER A 162 -6.47 0.80 -5.70
N ARG A 163 -7.45 1.59 -5.30
CA ARG A 163 -8.17 2.53 -6.16
C ARG A 163 -8.29 3.88 -5.50
N GLU A 164 -8.11 4.94 -6.27
CA GLU A 164 -8.29 6.32 -5.80
C GLU A 164 -9.64 6.85 -6.32
N SER A 165 -10.50 7.32 -5.44
CA SER A 165 -11.86 7.75 -5.80
C SER A 165 -11.94 9.20 -6.30
N ASN A 166 -10.96 10.06 -5.95
CA ASN A 166 -10.97 11.48 -6.31
C ASN A 166 -9.56 12.10 -6.38
N CYS A 167 -9.11 12.42 -7.59
CA CYS A 167 -7.95 13.27 -7.81
C CYS A 167 -8.27 14.75 -7.47
N CYS A 168 -7.43 15.40 -6.64
CA CYS A 168 -7.50 16.85 -6.37
C CYS A 168 -6.10 17.50 -6.25
N PRO A 169 -5.97 18.83 -6.40
CA PRO A 169 -5.05 19.47 -7.35
C PRO A 169 -3.70 19.93 -6.77
N THR A 170 -3.20 19.30 -5.70
CA THR A 170 -1.98 19.79 -5.02
C THR A 170 -0.73 19.06 -5.49
N GLU A 171 0.30 19.83 -5.84
CA GLU A 171 1.64 19.34 -6.17
C GLU A 171 2.27 18.61 -4.97
N LEU A 172 2.06 17.30 -4.85
CA LEU A 172 2.94 16.47 -4.02
C LEU A 172 4.25 16.28 -4.77
N ASN A 173 5.36 16.31 -4.04
CA ASN A 173 6.68 16.04 -4.57
C ASN A 173 7.30 14.89 -3.79
N PHE A 174 7.80 13.88 -4.51
CA PHE A 174 8.58 12.79 -3.94
C PHE A 174 10.02 12.88 -4.45
N PRO A 175 10.85 13.74 -3.85
CA PRO A 175 12.19 14.06 -4.36
C PRO A 175 13.18 12.88 -4.31
N ARG A 176 12.80 11.77 -3.68
CA ARG A 176 13.64 10.58 -3.49
C ARG A 176 13.04 9.30 -4.07
N LEU A 177 11.83 9.36 -4.62
CA LEU A 177 11.14 8.17 -5.13
C LEU A 177 11.87 7.64 -6.36
N LYS A 178 12.35 6.41 -6.27
CA LYS A 178 13.08 5.72 -7.34
C LYS A 178 12.21 4.74 -8.07
N THR A 179 11.31 4.08 -7.35
CA THR A 179 10.47 3.00 -7.85
C THR A 179 9.03 3.24 -7.44
N LEU A 180 8.13 3.12 -8.42
CA LEU A 180 6.68 3.08 -8.21
C LEU A 180 6.16 1.78 -8.81
N GLU A 181 5.58 0.92 -7.99
CA GLU A 181 4.96 -0.33 -8.42
C GLU A 181 3.45 -0.24 -8.23
N LEU A 182 2.71 -0.45 -9.32
CA LEU A 182 1.25 -0.44 -9.34
C LEU A 182 0.77 -1.78 -9.84
N GLU A 183 0.18 -2.56 -8.95
CA GLU A 183 -0.43 -3.85 -9.25
C GLU A 183 -1.94 -3.70 -9.15
N ASN A 184 -2.65 -3.84 -10.26
CA ASN A 184 -4.09 -3.58 -10.33
C ASN A 184 -4.53 -2.25 -9.66
N SER A 185 -3.72 -1.20 -9.85
CA SER A 185 -3.83 0.09 -9.15
C SER A 185 -3.50 1.28 -10.05
N VAL A 186 -3.84 1.17 -11.33
CA VAL A 186 -3.54 2.21 -12.33
C VAL A 186 -4.18 3.53 -11.96
N ASP A 187 -5.40 3.50 -11.46
CA ASP A 187 -6.18 4.70 -11.16
C ASP A 187 -5.51 5.56 -10.06
N CYS A 188 -4.53 5.01 -9.33
CA CYS A 188 -3.67 5.72 -8.40
C CYS A 188 -2.47 6.41 -9.06
N LEU A 189 -2.33 6.37 -10.39
CA LEU A 189 -1.27 7.06 -11.13
C LEU A 189 -1.45 8.57 -10.92
N PRO A 190 -0.51 9.22 -10.24
CA PRO A 190 -0.71 10.61 -9.91
C PRO A 190 -0.38 11.50 -11.11
N LEU A 191 -1.40 12.12 -11.70
CA LEU A 191 -1.24 12.98 -12.88
C LEU A 191 -0.49 14.30 -12.59
N ASN A 192 -0.42 14.71 -11.31
CA ASN A 192 0.09 16.01 -10.86
C ASN A 192 1.21 15.93 -9.80
N ILE A 193 1.97 14.83 -9.74
CA ILE A 193 3.02 14.64 -8.73
C ILE A 193 4.42 14.86 -9.31
N GLY A 194 5.23 15.62 -8.59
CA GLY A 194 6.65 15.80 -8.87
C GLY A 194 7.44 14.54 -8.55
N LEU A 195 7.95 13.88 -9.60
CA LEU A 195 8.73 12.64 -9.51
C LEU A 195 10.13 12.83 -10.13
N PRO A 196 10.96 13.77 -9.61
CA PRO A 196 12.15 14.27 -10.31
C PRO A 196 13.28 13.23 -10.47
N VAL A 197 13.28 12.16 -9.68
CA VAL A 197 14.32 11.13 -9.67
C VAL A 197 13.76 9.72 -9.87
N LEU A 198 12.53 9.62 -10.37
CA LEU A 198 11.90 8.33 -10.61
C LEU A 198 12.61 7.62 -11.76
N ASN A 199 13.13 6.43 -11.47
CA ASN A 199 13.89 5.65 -12.43
C ASN A 199 13.03 4.57 -13.09
N GLN A 200 11.99 4.09 -12.41
CA GLN A 200 11.23 2.94 -12.85
C GLN A 200 9.79 3.01 -12.36
N ILE A 201 8.85 2.81 -13.29
CA ILE A 201 7.46 2.48 -12.98
C ILE A 201 7.24 1.02 -13.37
N ASN A 202 6.80 0.20 -12.41
CA ASN A 202 6.40 -1.17 -12.63
C ASN A 202 4.87 -1.21 -12.65
N LEU A 203 4.29 -1.42 -13.82
CA LEU A 203 2.86 -1.66 -13.95
C LEU A 203 2.66 -3.18 -13.99
N LYS A 204 1.81 -3.69 -13.11
CA LYS A 204 1.33 -5.08 -13.06
C LYS A 204 -0.17 -5.03 -13.25
N LEU A 205 -0.63 -5.32 -14.47
CA LEU A 205 -2.02 -5.08 -14.85
C LEU A 205 -2.78 -6.37 -15.06
N GLY A 206 -3.96 -6.47 -14.47
CA GLY A 206 -5.01 -7.41 -14.84
C GLY A 206 -5.88 -6.85 -15.99
N PRO A 207 -6.79 -7.66 -16.53
CA PRO A 207 -7.57 -7.31 -17.73
C PRO A 207 -8.39 -6.01 -17.59
N ALA A 208 -9.04 -5.81 -16.43
CA ALA A 208 -9.90 -4.64 -16.20
C ALA A 208 -9.11 -3.33 -16.09
N ASP A 209 -7.94 -3.33 -15.43
CA ASP A 209 -7.11 -2.13 -15.29
C ASP A 209 -6.36 -1.82 -16.59
N PHE A 210 -6.13 -2.84 -17.42
CA PHE A 210 -5.67 -2.64 -18.78
C PHE A 210 -6.70 -1.89 -19.65
N TYR A 211 -7.98 -2.27 -19.55
CA TYR A 211 -9.07 -1.55 -20.22
C TYR A 211 -9.23 -0.11 -19.69
N SER A 212 -9.11 0.09 -18.37
CA SER A 212 -9.12 1.43 -17.78
C SER A 212 -7.99 2.30 -18.35
N LEU A 213 -6.78 1.73 -18.45
CA LEU A 213 -5.65 2.39 -19.09
C LEU A 213 -5.96 2.83 -20.51
N SER A 214 -6.48 1.94 -21.36
CA SER A 214 -6.73 2.19 -22.79
C SER A 214 -7.76 3.30 -23.02
N LEU A 215 -8.83 3.34 -22.21
CA LEU A 215 -9.86 4.37 -22.29
C LEU A 215 -9.38 5.76 -21.84
N HIS A 216 -8.47 5.84 -20.88
CA HIS A 216 -8.02 7.12 -20.32
C HIS A 216 -6.82 7.73 -21.05
N LEU A 217 -6.31 7.13 -22.14
CA LEU A 217 -5.07 7.49 -22.83
C LEU A 217 -4.97 8.90 -23.46
N SER A 218 -6.00 9.74 -23.38
CA SER A 218 -5.94 11.10 -23.94
C SER A 218 -5.28 12.14 -23.02
N SER A 219 -5.06 11.87 -21.73
CA SER A 219 -4.60 12.91 -20.75
C SER A 219 -3.46 12.49 -19.78
N PRO A 220 -3.41 11.26 -19.21
CA PRO A 220 -2.38 10.83 -18.25
C PRO A 220 -0.96 10.63 -18.78
N ILE A 221 -0.81 10.46 -20.09
CA ILE A 221 0.37 9.82 -20.69
C ILE A 221 1.63 10.71 -20.67
N SER A 222 1.51 12.02 -20.45
CA SER A 222 2.68 12.93 -20.53
C SER A 222 3.80 12.60 -19.53
N VAL A 223 3.46 11.96 -18.40
CA VAL A 223 4.43 11.47 -17.38
C VAL A 223 5.01 10.11 -17.79
N LEU A 224 4.16 9.21 -18.29
CA LEU A 224 4.56 7.87 -18.74
C LEU A 224 5.51 7.90 -19.95
N GLN A 225 5.32 8.85 -20.86
CA GLN A 225 6.19 9.02 -22.05
C GLN A 225 7.63 9.44 -21.73
N LYS A 226 7.91 9.97 -20.53
CA LYS A 226 9.22 10.53 -20.17
C LYS A 226 10.08 9.62 -19.32
N LEU A 227 9.54 8.50 -18.84
CA LEU A 227 10.18 7.65 -17.84
C LEU A 227 10.34 6.20 -18.34
N PRO A 228 11.35 5.46 -17.84
CA PRO A 228 11.44 4.03 -18.11
C PRO A 228 10.28 3.30 -17.43
N ILE A 229 9.43 2.64 -18.22
CA ILE A 229 8.31 1.84 -17.73
C ILE A 229 8.65 0.37 -17.92
N THR A 230 8.46 -0.44 -16.90
CA THR A 230 8.39 -1.89 -17.05
C THR A 230 6.92 -2.27 -16.95
N LEU A 231 6.38 -2.85 -18.01
CA LEU A 231 5.00 -3.32 -18.07
C LEU A 231 5.02 -4.83 -17.92
N ASN A 232 4.35 -5.32 -16.90
CA ASN A 232 4.03 -6.72 -16.74
C ASN A 232 2.49 -6.84 -16.75
N LEU A 233 1.94 -7.65 -17.62
CA LEU A 233 0.57 -8.11 -17.57
C LEU A 233 0.55 -9.30 -16.61
N ILE A 234 -0.29 -9.20 -15.59
CA ILE A 234 -0.49 -10.29 -14.65
C ILE A 234 -1.75 -11.04 -15.05
N HIS A 235 -1.61 -12.36 -15.24
CA HIS A 235 -2.75 -13.26 -15.21
C HIS A 235 -3.23 -13.37 -13.77
N ASP A 236 -4.35 -12.74 -13.45
CA ASP A 236 -4.96 -12.90 -12.14
C ASP A 236 -5.54 -14.33 -12.04
N GLU A 237 -4.93 -15.21 -11.24
CA GLU A 237 -5.51 -16.52 -10.91
C GLU A 237 -6.86 -16.38 -10.15
N ILE A 238 -7.16 -15.19 -9.63
CA ILE A 238 -8.41 -14.88 -8.89
C ILE A 238 -9.58 -14.61 -9.85
N PHE A 239 -9.30 -14.18 -11.08
CA PHE A 239 -10.29 -13.96 -12.12
C PHE A 239 -9.90 -14.82 -13.32
N ASP A 240 -10.55 -15.97 -13.46
CA ASP A 240 -10.43 -16.94 -14.57
C ASP A 240 -10.88 -16.30 -15.91
N THR A 241 -10.13 -15.29 -16.34
CA THR A 241 -10.40 -14.46 -17.51
C THR A 241 -9.22 -14.59 -18.45
N ASP A 242 -9.43 -15.38 -19.51
CA ASP A 242 -8.52 -15.44 -20.64
C ASP A 242 -8.41 -14.05 -21.26
N TRP A 243 -7.20 -13.47 -21.25
CA TRP A 243 -6.89 -12.20 -21.92
C TRP A 243 -7.31 -12.20 -23.40
N GLN A 244 -7.31 -13.38 -24.05
CA GLN A 244 -7.75 -13.60 -25.42
C GLN A 244 -9.26 -13.38 -25.65
N THR A 245 -10.09 -13.50 -24.62
CA THR A 245 -11.55 -13.29 -24.73
C THR A 245 -12.00 -11.90 -24.30
N THR A 246 -11.10 -11.14 -23.67
CA THR A 246 -11.45 -9.86 -23.01
C THR A 246 -10.99 -8.65 -23.81
N LEU A 247 -9.94 -8.78 -24.63
CA LEU A 247 -9.41 -7.65 -25.40
C LEU A 247 -9.88 -7.63 -26.86
N ASP A 248 -10.44 -6.51 -27.30
CA ASP A 248 -10.81 -6.29 -28.71
C ASP A 248 -9.63 -5.76 -29.55
N SER A 249 -9.83 -5.66 -30.87
CA SER A 249 -8.78 -5.23 -31.80
C SER A 249 -8.29 -3.80 -31.57
N GLU A 250 -9.12 -2.91 -31.04
CA GLU A 250 -8.77 -1.51 -30.79
C GLU A 250 -7.90 -1.40 -29.52
N GLU A 251 -8.17 -2.23 -28.52
CA GLU A 251 -7.39 -2.34 -27.29
C GLU A 251 -6.01 -2.97 -27.52
N LEU A 252 -5.93 -3.96 -28.42
CA LEU A 252 -4.66 -4.57 -28.84
C LEU A 252 -3.81 -3.59 -29.66
N GLU A 253 -4.42 -2.78 -30.53
CA GLU A 253 -3.71 -1.71 -31.24
C GLU A 253 -3.22 -0.63 -30.27
N THR A 254 -4.01 -0.33 -29.24
CA THR A 254 -3.65 0.58 -28.16
C THR A 254 -2.46 0.06 -27.33
N LEU A 255 -2.43 -1.24 -27.02
CA LEU A 255 -1.28 -1.92 -26.41
C LEU A 255 -0.02 -1.73 -27.27
N ALA A 256 -0.12 -2.02 -28.56
CA ALA A 256 0.98 -1.89 -29.51
C ALA A 256 1.46 -0.44 -29.62
N GLN A 257 0.57 0.55 -29.56
CA GLN A 257 0.91 1.97 -29.52
C GLN A 257 1.59 2.37 -28.21
N LEU A 258 1.14 1.89 -27.05
CA LEU A 258 1.76 2.12 -25.74
C LEU A 258 3.18 1.56 -25.68
N ILE A 259 3.36 0.34 -26.19
CA ILE A 259 4.65 -0.34 -26.23
C ILE A 259 5.60 0.35 -27.21
N SER A 260 5.12 0.70 -28.42
CA SER A 260 5.96 1.33 -29.45
C SER A 260 6.37 2.76 -29.12
N ARG A 261 5.60 3.49 -28.29
CA ARG A 261 5.87 4.88 -27.91
C ARG A 261 6.63 5.04 -26.60
N SER A 262 6.80 3.97 -25.83
CA SER A 262 7.38 4.01 -24.48
C SER A 262 8.64 3.16 -24.44
N ASN A 263 9.59 3.47 -23.54
CA ASN A 263 10.71 2.55 -23.22
C ASN A 263 10.20 1.36 -22.37
N VAL A 264 9.17 0.66 -22.87
CA VAL A 264 8.51 -0.43 -22.19
C VAL A 264 9.36 -1.69 -22.30
N ARG A 265 9.81 -2.20 -21.15
CA ARG A 265 10.30 -3.58 -21.05
C ARG A 265 9.11 -4.49 -20.82
N LEU A 266 8.93 -5.44 -21.73
CA LEU A 266 7.93 -6.48 -21.67
C LEU A 266 8.48 -7.70 -20.96
N GLY A 267 7.63 -8.38 -20.20
CA GLY A 267 7.87 -9.74 -19.72
C GLY A 267 7.81 -10.75 -20.87
N GLU A 268 7.83 -12.04 -20.52
CA GLU A 268 7.85 -13.12 -21.52
C GLU A 268 6.46 -13.34 -22.17
N ASP A 269 5.38 -13.18 -21.41
CA ASP A 269 4.01 -13.41 -21.90
C ASP A 269 3.55 -12.30 -22.85
N GLU A 270 4.00 -11.06 -22.66
CA GLU A 270 3.63 -9.91 -23.49
C GLU A 270 4.41 -9.87 -24.80
N LYS A 271 5.64 -10.43 -24.82
CA LYS A 271 6.33 -10.70 -26.08
C LYS A 271 5.51 -11.65 -26.94
N LEU A 272 4.90 -12.66 -26.32
CA LEU A 272 4.03 -13.63 -26.99
C LEU A 272 2.78 -12.95 -27.57
N ILE A 273 2.14 -12.04 -26.83
CA ILE A 273 1.00 -11.25 -27.32
C ILE A 273 1.39 -10.37 -28.51
N LEU A 274 2.55 -9.70 -28.47
CA LEU A 274 3.03 -8.90 -29.61
C LEU A 274 3.43 -9.74 -30.82
N GLU A 275 4.02 -10.92 -30.61
CA GLU A 275 4.32 -11.87 -31.68
C GLU A 275 3.04 -12.36 -32.35
N MET A 276 1.93 -12.50 -31.60
CA MET A 276 0.61 -12.83 -32.16
C MET A 276 -0.06 -11.67 -32.90
N LEU A 277 0.34 -10.42 -32.64
CA LEU A 277 -0.20 -9.20 -33.27
C LEU A 277 0.61 -8.70 -34.46
N SER A 278 1.80 -9.26 -34.68
CA SER A 278 2.62 -8.94 -35.85
C SER A 278 2.11 -9.77 -37.05
N PRO A 279 1.80 -9.15 -38.20
CA PRO A 279 1.24 -9.85 -39.37
C PRO A 279 2.16 -10.93 -39.95
#